data_AF-I3TCH2-F1
#
_entry.id   AF-I3TCH2-F1
#
_cell.length_a   1.000
_cell.length_b   1.000
_cell.length_c   1.000
_cell.angle_alpha   90.00
_cell.angle_beta   90.00
_cell.angle_gamma   90.00
#
_symmetry.space_group_name_H-M   'P 1'
#
loop_
_entity.id
_entity.type
_entity.pdbx_description
1 polymer ?
#
loop_
_entity_poly.entity_id
_entity_poly.type
_entity_poly.pdbx_seq_one_letter_code
_entity_poly.pdbx_strand_id
1 'polypeptide(L)'
;MSSAVARGGLLSRIIWALKPKDPTTKNLYDAIVILERMINSLESSKRSLKAVVDEHAKRSKMAAQDGKTEFQAIFDEEIKHISSLMAIFEKVTYDLLRVRYRLETLTLVEEPMKMLPEVIRELQDLRPEVERIAPELTTMLNEVERKVSSIIAVSNLGTSTLTLPLPKKQVQEVQADAKTAAPAQLPPLPPTETPLPSRQGRVEKRDVAVEAPVPTNVVAQWVLDELRGSGGILDLSSFTSKFRVSKEKVFEALRYLEEKGIIKVKRY
;
A
#
# COMPACT_ATOMS: atom_id res chain seq x y z
N MET A 1 -48.47 22.61 -2.42
CA MET A 1 -47.10 23.01 -2.79
C MET A 1 -46.21 22.70 -1.61
N SER A 2 -45.34 21.69 -1.71
CA SER A 2 -44.18 21.54 -0.80
C SER A 2 -43.20 20.59 -1.45
N SER A 3 -42.12 21.15 -1.98
CA SER A 3 -41.03 20.45 -2.65
C SER A 3 -39.98 20.03 -1.62
N ALA A 4 -39.78 18.72 -1.48
CA ALA A 4 -38.64 18.17 -0.76
C ALA A 4 -37.37 18.33 -1.61
N VAL A 5 -36.41 19.09 -1.08
CA VAL A 5 -35.07 19.28 -1.63
C VAL A 5 -34.25 18.02 -1.33
N ALA A 6 -34.02 17.19 -2.35
CA ALA A 6 -33.05 16.12 -2.30
C ALA A 6 -31.64 16.70 -2.53
N ARG A 7 -30.85 16.80 -1.45
CA ARG A 7 -29.39 16.96 -1.52
C ARG A 7 -28.76 15.61 -1.86
N GLY A 8 -28.75 15.27 -3.15
CA GLY A 8 -28.00 14.15 -3.70
C GLY A 8 -26.78 14.68 -4.45
N GLY A 9 -25.59 14.24 -4.04
CA GLY A 9 -24.30 14.70 -4.55
C GLY A 9 -24.19 14.62 -6.07
N LEU A 10 -23.62 15.68 -6.66
CA LEU A 10 -23.44 15.86 -8.10
C LEU A 10 -22.50 14.84 -8.77
N LEU A 11 -21.92 13.89 -8.01
CA LEU A 11 -21.02 12.86 -8.55
C LEU A 11 -21.73 11.54 -8.92
N SER A 12 -23.00 11.35 -8.55
CA SER A 12 -23.73 10.09 -8.84
C SER A 12 -24.42 10.04 -10.21
N ARG A 13 -24.30 11.08 -11.05
CA ARG A 13 -25.09 11.21 -12.29
C ARG A 13 -24.31 11.13 -13.61
N ILE A 14 -22.99 10.92 -13.58
CA ILE A 14 -22.17 10.86 -14.80
C ILE A 14 -21.80 9.41 -15.22
N ILE A 15 -22.20 8.38 -14.46
CA ILE A 15 -21.76 6.98 -14.71
C ILE A 15 -22.73 6.16 -15.60
N TRP A 16 -23.84 6.73 -16.12
CA TRP A 16 -24.85 5.90 -16.80
C TRP A 16 -24.61 5.62 -18.30
N ALA A 17 -23.57 6.19 -18.93
CA ALA A 17 -23.38 6.10 -20.39
C ALA A 17 -22.32 5.10 -20.89
N LEU A 18 -21.63 4.36 -20.02
CA LEU A 18 -20.72 3.28 -20.44
C LEU A 18 -21.10 1.96 -19.76
N LYS A 19 -21.99 1.19 -20.40
CA LYS A 19 -22.06 -0.25 -20.15
C LYS A 19 -20.72 -0.85 -20.60
N PRO A 20 -19.92 -1.46 -19.71
CA PRO A 20 -18.71 -2.13 -20.13
C PRO A 20 -19.11 -3.33 -20.99
N LYS A 21 -18.82 -3.24 -22.29
CA LYS A 21 -19.01 -4.33 -23.25
C LYS A 21 -17.87 -5.37 -23.13
N ASP A 22 -16.80 -5.03 -22.41
CA ASP A 22 -15.61 -5.84 -22.18
C ASP A 22 -15.69 -6.58 -20.82
N PRO A 23 -15.53 -7.93 -20.79
CA PRO A 23 -15.46 -8.69 -19.54
C PRO A 23 -14.35 -8.24 -18.59
N THR A 24 -13.26 -7.65 -19.08
CA THR A 24 -12.14 -7.16 -18.25
C THR A 24 -12.57 -5.99 -17.37
N THR A 25 -13.19 -4.97 -17.97
CA THR A 25 -13.69 -3.80 -17.26
C THR A 25 -14.77 -4.18 -16.25
N LYS A 26 -15.64 -5.13 -16.59
CA LYS A 26 -16.64 -5.66 -15.65
C LYS A 26 -15.97 -6.30 -14.42
N ASN A 27 -14.97 -7.16 -14.63
CA ASN A 27 -14.26 -7.80 -13.52
C ASN A 27 -13.55 -6.79 -12.63
N LEU A 28 -13.03 -5.71 -13.22
CA LEU A 28 -12.39 -4.62 -12.49
C LEU A 28 -13.39 -3.88 -11.59
N TYR A 29 -14.56 -3.50 -12.11
CA TYR A 29 -15.62 -2.89 -11.32
C TYR A 29 -16.14 -3.83 -10.21
N ASP A 30 -16.36 -5.10 -10.52
CA ASP A 30 -16.79 -6.08 -9.53
C ASP A 30 -15.76 -6.20 -8.39
N ALA A 31 -14.46 -6.22 -8.72
CA ALA A 31 -13.38 -6.27 -7.74
C ALA A 31 -13.36 -5.02 -6.85
N ILE A 32 -13.52 -3.82 -7.43
CA ILE A 32 -13.62 -2.55 -6.70
C ILE A 32 -14.80 -2.59 -5.71
N VAL A 33 -15.97 -3.05 -6.13
CA VAL A 33 -17.16 -3.15 -5.27
C VAL A 33 -16.94 -4.12 -4.11
N ILE A 34 -16.23 -5.23 -4.33
CA ILE A 34 -15.91 -6.17 -3.24
C ILE A 34 -14.95 -5.53 -2.23
N LEU A 35 -13.92 -4.82 -2.71
CA LEU A 35 -12.99 -4.07 -1.85
C LEU A 35 -13.71 -3.03 -1.00
N GLU A 36 -14.67 -2.30 -1.57
CA GLU A 36 -15.50 -1.34 -0.82
C GLU A 36 -16.28 -2.00 0.31
N ARG A 37 -16.88 -3.17 0.06
CA ARG A 37 -17.59 -3.92 1.10
C ARG A 37 -16.65 -4.34 2.22
N MET A 38 -15.46 -4.84 1.87
CA MET A 38 -14.44 -5.21 2.86
C MET A 38 -13.99 -4.00 3.69
N ILE A 39 -13.69 -2.87 3.05
CA ILE A 39 -13.29 -1.62 3.70
C ILE A 39 -14.37 -1.16 4.68
N ASN A 40 -15.64 -1.11 4.25
CA ASN A 40 -16.76 -0.72 5.10
C ASN A 40 -16.95 -1.67 6.28
N SER A 41 -16.75 -2.98 6.08
CA SER A 41 -16.80 -3.98 7.15
C SER A 41 -15.71 -3.74 8.19
N LEU A 42 -14.46 -3.54 7.76
CA LEU A 42 -13.33 -3.25 8.63
C LEU A 42 -13.52 -1.94 9.41
N GLU A 43 -14.01 -0.88 8.75
CA GLU A 43 -14.31 0.38 9.43
C GLU A 43 -15.41 0.21 10.49
N SER A 44 -16.46 -0.55 10.19
CA SER A 44 -17.54 -0.84 11.14
C SER A 44 -17.04 -1.60 12.36
N SER A 45 -16.22 -2.63 12.14
CA SER A 45 -15.58 -3.40 13.21
C SER A 45 -14.65 -2.51 14.05
N LYS A 46 -13.83 -1.65 13.41
CA LYS A 46 -12.97 -0.68 14.11
C LYS A 46 -13.79 0.31 14.97
N ARG A 47 -14.91 0.82 14.47
CA ARG A 47 -15.82 1.69 15.24
C ARG A 47 -16.42 0.96 16.44
N SER A 48 -16.75 -0.31 16.28
CA SER A 48 -17.26 -1.15 17.37
C SER A 48 -16.20 -1.37 18.45
N LEU A 49 -14.97 -1.70 18.05
CA LEU A 49 -13.83 -1.80 18.97
C LEU A 49 -13.56 -0.48 19.70
N LYS A 50 -13.67 0.66 19.01
CA LYS A 50 -13.54 1.97 19.64
C LYS A 50 -14.58 2.19 20.75
N ALA A 51 -15.83 1.81 20.52
CA ALA A 51 -16.86 1.91 21.54
C ALA A 51 -16.55 1.04 22.77
N VAL A 52 -15.98 -0.15 22.56
CA VAL A 52 -15.53 -1.04 23.63
C VAL A 52 -14.37 -0.43 24.42
N VAL A 53 -13.38 0.19 23.75
CA VAL A 53 -12.30 0.94 24.41
C VAL A 53 -12.85 2.07 25.26
N ASP A 54 -13.78 2.86 24.72
CA ASP A 54 -14.38 4.00 25.43
C ASP A 54 -15.16 3.53 26.68
N GLU A 55 -15.78 2.35 26.62
CA GLU A 55 -16.45 1.70 27.75
C GLU A 55 -15.45 1.18 28.80
N HIS A 56 -14.40 0.46 28.41
CA HIS A 56 -13.35 0.02 29.34
C HIS A 56 -12.64 1.19 30.01
N ALA A 57 -12.43 2.29 29.29
CA ALA A 57 -11.84 3.50 29.86
C ALA A 57 -12.73 4.12 30.95
N LYS A 58 -14.06 4.08 30.81
CA LYS A 58 -14.99 4.51 31.87
C LYS A 58 -14.91 3.58 33.07
N ARG A 59 -14.90 2.26 32.85
CA ARG A 59 -14.82 1.25 33.92
C ARG A 59 -13.50 1.31 34.69
N SER A 60 -12.38 1.53 33.99
CA SER A 60 -11.06 1.76 34.59
C SER A 60 -11.10 2.95 35.55
N LYS A 61 -11.69 4.09 35.13
CA LYS A 61 -11.83 5.28 35.99
C LYS A 61 -12.69 5.02 37.23
N MET A 62 -13.81 4.29 37.08
CA MET A 62 -14.66 3.91 38.22
C MET A 62 -13.91 2.99 39.20
N ALA A 63 -13.18 1.99 38.69
CA ALA A 63 -12.36 1.10 39.51
C ALA A 63 -11.27 1.86 40.27
N ALA A 64 -10.64 2.85 39.64
CA ALA A 64 -9.66 3.73 40.28
C ALA A 64 -10.28 4.56 41.43
N GLN A 65 -11.49 5.09 41.23
CA GLN A 65 -12.23 5.84 42.26
C GLN A 65 -12.62 4.96 43.45
N ASP A 66 -12.98 3.71 43.19
CA ASP A 66 -13.32 2.71 44.22
C ASP A 66 -12.10 2.12 44.94
N GLY A 67 -10.87 2.49 44.57
CA GLY A 67 -9.63 1.91 45.11
C GLY A 67 -9.38 0.46 44.66
N LYS A 68 -10.06 0.00 43.62
CA LYS A 68 -9.98 -1.37 43.07
C LYS A 68 -8.85 -1.47 42.04
N THR A 69 -7.60 -1.43 42.51
CA THR A 69 -6.40 -1.36 41.66
C THR A 69 -6.23 -2.54 40.70
N GLU A 70 -6.60 -3.75 41.11
CA GLU A 70 -6.51 -4.95 40.24
C GLU A 70 -7.48 -4.86 39.06
N PHE A 71 -8.74 -4.44 39.31
CA PHE A 71 -9.74 -4.26 38.26
C PHE A 71 -9.34 -3.15 37.29
N GLN A 72 -8.78 -2.06 37.81
CA GLN A 72 -8.24 -0.98 36.97
C GLN A 72 -7.15 -1.53 36.04
N ALA A 73 -6.17 -2.28 36.57
CA ALA A 73 -5.08 -2.84 35.79
C ALA A 73 -5.59 -3.76 34.66
N ILE A 74 -6.60 -4.59 34.93
CA ILE A 74 -7.24 -5.45 33.92
C ILE A 74 -7.86 -4.61 32.79
N PHE A 75 -8.61 -3.56 33.13
CA PHE A 75 -9.19 -2.70 32.10
C PHE A 75 -8.12 -1.94 31.29
N ASP A 76 -7.06 -1.47 31.94
CA ASP A 76 -5.97 -0.76 31.29
C ASP A 76 -5.17 -1.67 30.34
N GLU A 77 -4.99 -2.95 30.70
CA GLU A 77 -4.40 -3.96 29.83
C GLU A 77 -5.29 -4.26 28.62
N GLU A 78 -6.59 -4.46 28.84
CA GLU A 78 -7.54 -4.72 27.75
C GLU A 78 -7.64 -3.53 26.78
N ILE A 79 -7.62 -2.29 27.27
CA ILE A 79 -7.58 -1.09 26.43
C ILE A 79 -6.34 -1.11 25.50
N LYS A 80 -5.17 -1.50 26.02
CA LYS A 80 -3.95 -1.61 25.21
C LYS A 80 -4.08 -2.70 24.16
N HIS A 81 -4.61 -3.87 24.52
CA HIS A 81 -4.82 -4.97 23.59
C HIS A 81 -5.78 -4.57 22.46
N ILE A 82 -6.93 -3.99 22.77
CA ILE A 82 -7.89 -3.55 21.75
C ILE A 82 -7.31 -2.43 20.89
N SER A 83 -6.56 -1.48 21.47
CA SER A 83 -5.91 -0.42 20.71
C SER A 83 -4.89 -0.97 19.71
N SER A 84 -4.12 -1.99 20.09
CA SER A 84 -3.21 -2.70 19.19
C SER A 84 -3.95 -3.39 18.05
N LEU A 85 -5.08 -4.04 18.33
CA LEU A 85 -5.94 -4.62 17.29
C LEU A 85 -6.48 -3.55 16.33
N MET A 86 -6.96 -2.42 16.84
CA MET A 86 -7.48 -1.30 16.04
C MET A 86 -6.43 -0.73 15.08
N ALA A 87 -5.16 -0.67 15.48
CA ALA A 87 -4.06 -0.22 14.62
C ALA A 87 -3.90 -1.14 13.39
N ILE A 88 -4.14 -2.43 13.54
CA ILE A 88 -4.02 -3.39 12.45
C ILE A 88 -5.26 -3.33 11.55
N PHE A 89 -6.46 -3.13 12.11
CA PHE A 89 -7.64 -2.77 11.30
C PHE A 89 -7.37 -1.54 10.43
N GLU A 90 -6.79 -0.49 11.01
CA GLU A 90 -6.46 0.74 10.29
C GLU A 90 -5.45 0.53 9.16
N LYS A 91 -4.37 -0.21 9.44
CA LYS A 91 -3.38 -0.56 8.42
C LYS A 91 -4.02 -1.31 7.24
N VAL A 92 -4.78 -2.38 7.53
CA VAL A 92 -5.44 -3.19 6.49
C VAL A 92 -6.45 -2.35 5.70
N THR A 93 -7.21 -1.48 6.36
CA THR A 93 -8.11 -0.54 5.67
C THR A 93 -7.36 0.34 4.68
N TYR A 94 -6.21 0.91 5.05
CA TYR A 94 -5.42 1.75 4.15
C TYR A 94 -4.80 0.98 2.98
N ASP A 95 -4.31 -0.22 3.23
CA ASP A 95 -3.74 -1.05 2.18
C ASP A 95 -4.83 -1.51 1.19
N LEU A 96 -6.04 -1.87 1.65
CA LEU A 96 -7.18 -2.15 0.77
C LEU A 96 -7.65 -0.91 0.00
N LEU A 97 -7.65 0.27 0.62
CA LEU A 97 -7.94 1.54 -0.06
C LEU A 97 -6.93 1.80 -1.19
N ARG A 98 -5.64 1.56 -0.93
CA ARG A 98 -4.59 1.69 -1.95
C ARG A 98 -4.86 0.78 -3.14
N VAL A 99 -5.17 -0.50 -2.88
CA VAL A 99 -5.51 -1.45 -3.95
C VAL A 99 -6.75 -0.99 -4.72
N ARG A 100 -7.80 -0.54 -4.01
CA ARG A 100 -9.02 0.00 -4.64
C ARG A 100 -8.71 1.16 -5.57
N TYR A 101 -7.93 2.16 -5.12
CA TYR A 101 -7.57 3.32 -5.94
C TYR A 101 -6.72 2.94 -7.17
N ARG A 102 -5.84 1.94 -7.04
CA ARG A 102 -5.11 1.39 -8.20
C ARG A 102 -6.07 0.76 -9.21
N LEU A 103 -7.01 -0.07 -8.75
CA LEU A 103 -8.03 -0.66 -9.63
C LEU A 103 -8.94 0.40 -10.25
N GLU A 104 -9.30 1.46 -9.54
CA GLU A 104 -10.05 2.58 -10.13
C GLU A 104 -9.24 3.30 -11.20
N THR A 105 -7.95 3.54 -10.97
CA THR A 105 -7.07 4.17 -11.98
C THR A 105 -6.99 3.31 -13.25
N LEU A 106 -7.02 1.98 -13.09
CA LEU A 106 -7.08 1.03 -14.20
C LEU A 106 -8.38 1.12 -15.01
N THR A 107 -9.48 1.62 -14.43
CA THR A 107 -10.73 1.85 -15.20
C THR A 107 -10.64 3.07 -16.12
N LEU A 108 -9.67 3.97 -15.88
CA LEU A 108 -9.59 5.27 -16.54
C LEU A 108 -8.58 5.31 -17.69
N VAL A 109 -7.63 4.38 -17.74
CA VAL A 109 -6.51 4.38 -18.69
C VAL A 109 -6.24 2.94 -19.16
N GLU A 110 -5.93 2.72 -20.45
CA GLU A 110 -5.66 1.39 -21.03
C GLU A 110 -4.26 0.82 -20.69
N GLU A 111 -3.23 1.68 -20.63
CA GLU A 111 -1.84 1.27 -20.37
C GLU A 111 -1.51 0.74 -18.94
N PRO A 112 -2.19 1.13 -17.84
CA PRO A 112 -1.86 0.65 -16.51
C PRO A 112 -2.20 -0.82 -16.26
N MET A 113 -2.81 -1.57 -17.19
CA MET A 113 -3.06 -3.02 -17.01
C MET A 113 -1.77 -3.81 -16.68
N LYS A 114 -0.59 -3.28 -17.03
CA LYS A 114 0.73 -3.80 -16.61
C LYS A 114 0.98 -3.79 -15.10
N MET A 115 0.19 -3.04 -14.33
CA MET A 115 0.26 -2.91 -12.88
C MET A 115 -0.56 -3.97 -12.13
N LEU A 116 -1.41 -4.74 -12.82
CA LEU A 116 -2.24 -5.79 -12.20
C LEU A 116 -1.42 -6.85 -11.44
N PRO A 117 -0.23 -7.30 -11.91
CA PRO A 117 0.61 -8.22 -11.13
C PRO A 117 1.07 -7.63 -9.78
N GLU A 118 1.32 -6.32 -9.73
CA GLU A 118 1.65 -5.67 -8.44
C GLU A 118 0.44 -5.64 -7.52
N VAL A 119 -0.75 -5.41 -8.06
CA VAL A 119 -2.00 -5.45 -7.28
C VAL A 119 -2.23 -6.86 -6.70
N ILE A 120 -1.95 -7.92 -7.45
CA ILE A 120 -2.04 -9.30 -6.92
C ILE A 120 -1.08 -9.50 -5.75
N ARG A 121 0.17 -9.01 -5.85
CA ARG A 121 1.14 -9.11 -4.75
C ARG A 121 0.65 -8.36 -3.51
N GLU A 122 0.14 -7.14 -3.67
CA GLU A 122 -0.43 -6.38 -2.54
C GLU A 122 -1.61 -7.12 -1.88
N LEU A 123 -2.49 -7.75 -2.67
CA LEU A 123 -3.58 -8.57 -2.15
C LEU A 123 -3.07 -9.82 -1.38
N GLN A 124 -2.00 -10.44 -1.86
CA GLN A 124 -1.37 -11.59 -1.20
C GLN A 124 -0.68 -11.20 0.11
N ASP A 125 -0.02 -10.05 0.15
CA ASP A 125 0.60 -9.50 1.35
C ASP A 125 -0.44 -9.09 2.41
N LEU A 126 -1.62 -8.65 1.98
CA LEU A 126 -2.75 -8.31 2.85
C LEU A 126 -3.41 -9.53 3.50
N ARG A 127 -3.35 -10.69 2.85
CA ARG A 127 -4.03 -11.91 3.30
C ARG A 127 -3.76 -12.31 4.75
N PRO A 128 -2.50 -12.45 5.22
CA PRO A 128 -2.24 -12.85 6.59
C PRO A 128 -2.80 -11.84 7.60
N GLU A 129 -2.81 -10.55 7.27
CA GLU A 129 -3.35 -9.51 8.15
C GLU A 129 -4.88 -9.57 8.23
N VAL A 130 -5.55 -9.77 7.08
CA VAL A 130 -7.00 -9.95 7.00
C VAL A 130 -7.44 -11.21 7.75
N GLU A 131 -6.75 -12.34 7.55
CA GLU A 131 -7.05 -13.60 8.24
C GLU A 131 -6.95 -13.45 9.76
N ARG A 132 -6.02 -12.63 10.24
CA ARG A 132 -5.79 -12.38 11.66
C ARG A 132 -6.89 -11.54 12.32
N ILE A 133 -7.51 -10.59 11.61
CA ILE A 133 -8.48 -9.64 12.20
C ILE A 133 -9.94 -9.85 11.78
N ALA A 134 -10.16 -10.44 10.61
CA ALA A 134 -11.46 -10.57 9.98
C ALA A 134 -11.46 -11.77 9.01
N PRO A 135 -11.32 -13.01 9.54
CA PRO A 135 -11.18 -14.22 8.74
C PRO A 135 -12.34 -14.43 7.76
N GLU A 136 -13.55 -13.94 8.08
CA GLU A 136 -14.72 -13.95 7.21
C GLU A 136 -14.51 -13.20 5.89
N LEU A 137 -13.64 -12.17 5.88
CA LEU A 137 -13.35 -11.36 4.70
C LEU A 137 -12.35 -12.03 3.75
N THR A 138 -11.68 -13.10 4.18
CA THR A 138 -10.69 -13.83 3.36
C THR A 138 -11.31 -14.38 2.07
N THR A 139 -12.58 -14.78 2.13
CA THR A 139 -13.32 -15.27 0.95
C THR A 139 -13.51 -14.17 -0.10
N MET A 140 -13.85 -12.96 0.35
CA MET A 140 -13.98 -11.77 -0.51
C MET A 140 -12.62 -11.35 -1.08
N LEU A 141 -11.55 -11.40 -0.27
CA LEU A 141 -10.19 -11.11 -0.75
C LEU A 141 -9.77 -12.07 -1.88
N ASN A 142 -10.03 -13.37 -1.71
CA ASN A 142 -9.76 -14.38 -2.74
C ASN A 142 -10.60 -14.14 -4.01
N GLU A 143 -11.83 -13.64 -3.87
CA GLU A 143 -12.67 -13.30 -5.02
C GLU A 143 -12.08 -12.11 -5.81
N VAL A 144 -11.58 -11.09 -5.12
CA VAL A 144 -10.86 -9.96 -5.74
C VAL A 144 -9.63 -10.47 -6.49
N GLU A 145 -8.79 -11.28 -5.84
CA GLU A 145 -7.58 -11.86 -6.47
C GLU A 145 -7.93 -12.66 -7.73
N ARG A 146 -8.98 -13.49 -7.68
CA ARG A 146 -9.46 -14.26 -8.84
C ARG A 146 -9.94 -13.36 -9.97
N LYS A 147 -10.69 -12.30 -9.67
CA LYS A 147 -11.17 -11.34 -10.67
C LYS A 147 -10.01 -10.59 -11.33
N VAL A 148 -9.04 -10.12 -10.54
CA VAL A 148 -7.82 -9.45 -11.05
C VAL A 148 -6.98 -10.41 -11.89
N SER A 149 -6.81 -11.66 -11.45
CA SER A 149 -6.07 -12.69 -12.19
C SER A 149 -6.72 -13.05 -13.53
N SER A 150 -8.06 -13.09 -13.57
CA SER A 150 -8.82 -13.31 -14.79
C SER A 150 -8.56 -12.22 -15.84
N ILE A 151 -8.41 -10.96 -15.41
CA ILE A 151 -8.08 -9.85 -16.31
C ILE A 151 -6.70 -10.06 -16.93
N ILE A 152 -5.68 -10.40 -16.12
CA ILE A 152 -4.31 -10.66 -16.59
C ILE A 152 -4.30 -11.77 -17.65
N ALA A 153 -5.06 -12.85 -17.42
CA ALA A 153 -5.15 -13.99 -18.32
C ALA A 153 -5.78 -13.62 -19.68
N VAL A 154 -6.83 -12.80 -19.67
CA VAL A 154 -7.53 -12.36 -20.90
C VAL A 154 -6.70 -11.35 -21.69
N SER A 155 -5.94 -10.49 -21.01
CA SER A 155 -5.17 -9.43 -21.65
C SER A 155 -3.82 -9.88 -22.25
N ASN A 156 -3.51 -11.18 -22.29
CA ASN A 156 -2.23 -11.74 -22.76
C ASN A 156 -0.97 -11.13 -22.09
N LEU A 157 -1.11 -10.47 -20.95
CA LEU A 157 0.02 -10.00 -20.13
C LEU A 157 0.84 -11.17 -19.52
N GLY A 158 0.38 -12.41 -19.69
CA GLY A 158 1.03 -13.63 -19.22
C GLY A 158 2.35 -14.00 -19.91
N THR A 159 2.86 -13.20 -20.86
CA THR A 159 4.18 -13.40 -21.49
C THR A 159 5.26 -12.49 -20.90
N SER A 160 5.43 -12.55 -19.58
CA SER A 160 6.68 -12.13 -18.94
C SER A 160 6.94 -13.05 -17.74
N THR A 161 7.56 -14.17 -18.06
CA THR A 161 8.43 -14.99 -17.19
C THR A 161 8.25 -14.83 -15.68
N LEU A 162 7.41 -15.67 -15.09
CA LEU A 162 7.49 -16.07 -13.68
C LEU A 162 7.37 -17.59 -13.63
N THR A 163 8.49 -18.27 -13.83
CA THR A 163 8.60 -19.71 -13.61
C THR A 163 8.65 -19.95 -12.10
N LEU A 164 7.49 -20.26 -11.51
CA LEU A 164 7.41 -20.83 -10.16
C LEU A 164 7.43 -22.36 -10.28
N PRO A 165 8.43 -23.07 -9.72
CA PRO A 165 8.40 -24.52 -9.69
C PRO A 165 7.39 -24.99 -8.62
N LEU A 166 6.25 -25.54 -9.06
CA LEU A 166 5.41 -26.40 -8.22
C LEU A 166 6.07 -27.78 -8.10
N PRO A 167 6.28 -28.34 -6.89
CA PRO A 167 6.63 -29.74 -6.74
C PRO A 167 5.39 -30.59 -7.02
N LYS A 168 5.44 -31.37 -8.10
CA LYS A 168 4.46 -32.42 -8.39
C LYS A 168 4.56 -33.50 -7.30
N LYS A 169 3.56 -33.58 -6.43
CA LYS A 169 3.33 -34.74 -5.57
C LYS A 169 2.21 -35.57 -6.21
N GLN A 170 2.59 -36.52 -7.07
CA GLN A 170 1.74 -37.66 -7.40
C GLN A 170 2.17 -38.83 -6.51
N VAL A 171 1.17 -39.43 -5.89
CA VAL A 171 1.28 -40.57 -4.96
C VAL A 171 1.21 -41.87 -5.76
N GLN A 172 1.95 -42.86 -5.27
CA GLN A 172 1.88 -44.31 -5.51
C GLN A 172 2.50 -44.86 -6.80
N GLU A 173 3.66 -45.49 -6.64
CA GLU A 173 3.72 -46.96 -6.65
C GLU A 173 4.91 -47.46 -5.80
N VAL A 174 4.65 -48.51 -5.02
CA VAL A 174 5.57 -49.16 -4.09
C VAL A 174 5.86 -50.56 -4.63
N GLN A 175 7.16 -50.91 -4.70
CA GLN A 175 7.82 -52.25 -4.76
C GLN A 175 9.03 -52.13 -5.72
N ALA A 176 10.24 -52.66 -5.52
CA ALA A 176 10.92 -53.35 -4.43
C ALA A 176 12.45 -53.33 -4.73
N ASP A 177 13.25 -53.70 -3.73
CA ASP A 177 14.64 -54.21 -3.81
C ASP A 177 15.86 -53.27 -3.93
N ALA A 178 16.38 -52.91 -2.75
CA ALA A 178 17.65 -53.36 -2.14
C ALA A 178 19.02 -53.20 -2.86
N LYS A 179 19.97 -52.67 -2.05
CA LYS A 179 21.47 -52.68 -2.14
C LYS A 179 22.07 -51.62 -3.09
N THR A 180 22.86 -50.65 -2.62
CA THR A 180 24.24 -50.82 -2.13
C THR A 180 24.74 -49.53 -1.44
N ALA A 181 25.73 -49.67 -0.56
CA ALA A 181 26.22 -48.74 0.44
C ALA A 181 27.13 -47.57 -0.03
N ALA A 182 26.99 -46.42 0.67
CA ALA A 182 28.02 -45.51 1.26
C ALA A 182 29.10 -44.82 0.38
N PRO A 183 29.84 -43.81 0.88
CA PRO A 183 29.46 -42.59 1.63
C PRO A 183 30.20 -41.29 1.19
N ALA A 184 29.93 -40.18 1.89
CA ALA A 184 30.77 -38.97 2.06
C ALA A 184 30.70 -37.91 0.93
N GLN A 185 30.78 -36.58 1.12
CA GLN A 185 31.32 -35.72 2.18
C GLN A 185 30.52 -34.39 2.22
N LEU A 186 30.25 -33.84 3.40
CA LEU A 186 29.80 -32.44 3.60
C LEU A 186 31.04 -31.55 3.84
N PRO A 187 31.18 -30.38 3.20
CA PRO A 187 32.15 -29.37 3.61
C PRO A 187 31.61 -28.51 4.79
N PRO A 188 32.50 -28.03 5.69
CA PRO A 188 32.15 -27.45 6.99
C PRO A 188 31.81 -25.95 6.96
N LEU A 189 31.01 -25.52 7.95
CA LEU A 189 30.70 -24.13 8.29
C LEU A 189 31.88 -23.46 9.02
N PRO A 190 32.22 -22.18 8.74
CA PRO A 190 33.15 -21.42 9.56
C PRO A 190 32.47 -20.75 10.78
N PRO A 191 33.20 -20.57 11.91
CA PRO A 191 32.64 -20.32 13.23
C PRO A 191 32.43 -18.84 13.60
N THR A 192 31.49 -18.65 14.52
CA THR A 192 31.17 -17.43 15.29
C THR A 192 32.32 -17.02 16.21
N GLU A 193 32.74 -15.75 16.15
CA GLU A 193 33.38 -15.07 17.29
C GLU A 193 32.91 -13.60 17.38
N THR A 194 32.13 -13.32 18.43
CA THR A 194 31.96 -11.99 19.04
C THR A 194 33.23 -11.57 19.79
N PRO A 195 33.55 -10.26 19.83
CA PRO A 195 33.47 -9.60 21.14
C PRO A 195 33.04 -8.11 21.10
N LEU A 196 32.25 -7.71 22.09
CA LEU A 196 32.07 -6.35 22.62
C LEU A 196 32.53 -6.37 24.09
N PRO A 197 32.72 -5.25 24.83
CA PRO A 197 32.64 -3.83 24.46
C PRO A 197 33.82 -2.98 25.00
N SER A 198 33.93 -1.71 24.60
CA SER A 198 34.44 -0.66 25.50
C SER A 198 33.90 0.71 25.14
N ARG A 199 33.69 1.49 26.21
CA ARG A 199 32.84 2.66 26.38
C ARG A 199 33.75 3.81 26.75
N GLN A 200 33.60 5.00 26.15
CA GLN A 200 33.62 6.35 26.80
C GLN A 200 33.95 7.51 25.83
N GLY A 201 33.26 8.65 26.07
CA GLY A 201 33.61 10.02 25.61
C GLY A 201 32.77 10.50 24.42
N ARG A 202 31.59 11.11 24.56
CA ARG A 202 31.20 12.43 25.10
C ARG A 202 31.57 13.65 24.19
N VAL A 203 30.53 14.10 23.45
CA VAL A 203 30.10 15.50 23.15
C VAL A 203 30.99 16.37 22.24
N GLU A 204 30.46 16.78 21.07
CA GLU A 204 30.01 18.17 20.81
C GLU A 204 29.25 18.30 19.47
N LYS A 205 28.19 19.11 19.49
CA LYS A 205 27.43 19.62 18.34
C LYS A 205 28.28 20.63 17.56
N ARG A 206 28.17 20.63 16.23
CA ARG A 206 27.82 21.84 15.45
C ARG A 206 27.52 21.51 13.99
N ASP A 207 26.48 22.17 13.52
CA ASP A 207 25.89 22.15 12.20
C ASP A 207 26.85 22.61 11.11
N VAL A 208 26.98 21.82 10.04
CA VAL A 208 27.24 22.33 8.69
C VAL A 208 26.36 21.52 7.74
N ALA A 209 25.32 22.19 7.23
CA ALA A 209 24.45 21.68 6.19
C ALA A 209 25.27 21.40 4.94
N VAL A 210 25.50 20.13 4.65
CA VAL A 210 26.02 19.68 3.37
C VAL A 210 24.84 19.67 2.40
N GLU A 211 24.79 20.67 1.52
CA GLU A 211 23.93 20.67 0.34
C GLU A 211 24.27 19.43 -0.49
N ALA A 212 23.47 18.38 -0.33
CA ALA A 212 23.49 17.25 -1.25
C ALA A 212 23.07 17.78 -2.63
N PRO A 213 23.90 17.63 -3.68
CA PRO A 213 23.56 18.10 -5.01
C PRO A 213 22.36 17.30 -5.51
N VAL A 214 21.19 17.93 -5.50
CA VAL A 214 19.96 17.31 -6.01
C VAL A 214 20.18 16.96 -7.49
N PRO A 215 20.00 15.69 -7.90
CA PRO A 215 20.20 15.29 -9.28
C PRO A 215 19.28 16.08 -10.22
N THR A 216 19.80 16.55 -11.34
CA THR A 216 19.07 17.36 -12.33
C THR A 216 17.76 16.70 -12.81
N ASN A 217 17.71 15.36 -12.80
CA ASN A 217 16.52 14.57 -13.14
C ASN A 217 15.37 14.74 -12.14
N VAL A 218 15.69 14.91 -10.85
CA VAL A 218 14.70 15.10 -9.78
C VAL A 218 14.13 16.51 -9.86
N VAL A 219 14.99 17.50 -10.11
CA VAL A 219 14.57 18.89 -10.35
C VAL A 219 13.66 18.97 -11.59
N ALA A 220 13.96 18.22 -12.65
CA ALA A 220 13.13 18.17 -13.85
C ALA A 220 11.72 17.62 -13.57
N GLN A 221 11.60 16.60 -12.72
CA GLN A 221 10.29 16.08 -12.32
C GLN A 221 9.50 17.12 -11.50
N TRP A 222 10.15 17.80 -10.56
CA TRP A 222 9.50 18.86 -9.78
C TRP A 222 9.02 20.03 -10.65
N VAL A 223 9.81 20.40 -11.66
CA VAL A 223 9.42 21.42 -12.63
C VAL A 223 8.20 20.99 -13.45
N LEU A 224 8.12 19.72 -13.87
CA LEU A 224 6.96 19.20 -14.59
C LEU A 224 5.70 19.18 -13.73
N ASP A 225 5.83 18.82 -12.45
CA ASP A 225 4.72 18.78 -11.52
C ASP A 225 4.19 20.19 -11.22
N GLU A 226 5.09 21.17 -11.03
CA GLU A 226 4.69 22.56 -10.81
C GLU A 226 4.06 23.14 -12.09
N LEU A 227 4.59 22.86 -13.29
CA LEU A 227 3.99 23.26 -14.57
C LEU A 227 2.60 22.64 -14.81
N ARG A 228 2.39 21.40 -14.36
CA ARG A 228 1.08 20.71 -14.45
C ARG A 228 0.07 21.34 -13.50
N GLY A 229 0.51 21.76 -12.31
CA GLY A 229 -0.33 22.40 -11.30
C GLY A 229 -0.64 23.87 -11.60
N SER A 230 0.29 24.60 -12.23
CA SER A 230 0.15 26.04 -12.50
C SER A 230 -0.43 26.37 -13.88
N GLY A 231 -0.79 25.37 -14.69
CA GLY A 231 -1.33 25.56 -16.03
C GLY A 231 -0.31 26.04 -17.06
N GLY A 232 0.97 25.70 -16.88
CA GLY A 232 2.04 25.99 -17.85
C GLY A 232 2.86 27.26 -17.60
N ILE A 233 2.69 27.92 -16.46
CA ILE A 233 3.48 29.11 -16.07
C ILE A 233 4.33 28.77 -14.85
N LEU A 234 5.66 28.75 -15.00
CA LEU A 234 6.57 28.51 -13.89
C LEU A 234 7.13 29.84 -13.37
N ASP A 235 6.78 30.21 -12.15
CA ASP A 235 7.48 31.29 -11.44
C ASP A 235 8.77 30.74 -10.80
N LEU A 236 9.90 31.12 -11.41
CA LEU A 236 11.23 30.70 -10.97
C LEU A 236 11.55 31.14 -9.54
N SER A 237 11.10 32.32 -9.11
CA SER A 237 11.46 32.85 -7.79
C SER A 237 10.77 32.08 -6.66
N SER A 238 9.49 31.75 -6.87
CA SER A 238 8.71 30.91 -5.96
C SER A 238 9.20 29.47 -5.95
N PHE A 239 9.55 28.92 -7.12
CA PHE A 239 10.03 27.55 -7.25
C PHE A 239 11.40 27.31 -6.58
N THR A 240 12.38 28.19 -6.83
CA THR A 240 13.72 28.04 -6.23
C THR A 240 13.68 28.15 -4.70
N SER A 241 12.78 28.99 -4.19
CA SER A 241 12.60 29.17 -2.73
C SER A 241 11.91 27.97 -2.09
N LYS A 242 10.89 27.40 -2.78
CA LYS A 242 10.10 26.26 -2.30
C LYS A 242 10.89 24.95 -2.30
N PHE A 243 11.70 24.72 -3.34
CA PHE A 243 12.45 23.47 -3.49
C PHE A 243 13.93 23.60 -3.10
N ARG A 244 14.38 24.78 -2.67
CA ARG A 244 15.78 25.09 -2.32
C ARG A 244 16.76 24.65 -3.43
N VAL A 245 16.41 24.91 -4.68
CA VAL A 245 17.23 24.60 -5.85
C VAL A 245 17.77 25.90 -6.45
N SER A 246 19.04 25.91 -6.87
CA SER A 246 19.63 27.07 -7.53
C SER A 246 18.97 27.35 -8.89
N LYS A 247 18.85 28.63 -9.26
CA LYS A 247 18.25 29.05 -10.55
C LYS A 247 18.90 28.35 -11.74
N GLU A 248 20.22 28.19 -11.69
CA GLU A 248 21.03 27.52 -12.73
C GLU A 248 20.59 26.07 -12.95
N LYS A 249 20.33 25.31 -11.88
CA LYS A 249 19.87 23.92 -11.96
C LYS A 249 18.44 23.80 -12.49
N VAL A 250 17.59 24.78 -12.21
CA VAL A 250 16.23 24.86 -12.77
C VAL A 250 16.29 25.14 -14.27
N PHE A 251 17.19 26.02 -14.72
CA PHE A 251 17.42 26.25 -16.16
C PHE A 251 18.00 25.03 -16.88
N GLU A 252 18.92 24.31 -16.24
CA GLU A 252 19.47 23.06 -16.76
C GLU A 252 18.37 21.99 -16.91
N ALA A 253 17.49 21.87 -15.91
CA ALA A 253 16.34 20.98 -15.95
C ALA A 253 15.31 21.38 -17.03
N LEU A 254 15.02 22.68 -17.20
CA LEU A 254 14.13 23.16 -18.26
C LEU A 254 14.71 22.88 -19.65
N ARG A 255 16.02 23.08 -19.84
CA ARG A 255 16.72 22.76 -21.10
C ARG A 255 16.68 21.26 -21.39
N TYR A 256 16.88 20.43 -20.38
CA TYR A 256 16.76 18.97 -20.50
C TYR A 256 15.34 18.52 -20.90
N LEU A 257 14.31 19.18 -20.37
CA LEU A 257 12.91 18.91 -20.71
C LEU A 257 12.53 19.42 -22.11
N GLU A 258 13.14 20.52 -22.55
CA GLU A 258 12.99 21.07 -23.90
C GLU A 258 13.69 20.19 -24.94
N GLU A 259 14.92 19.73 -24.68
CA GLU A 259 15.65 18.79 -25.55
C GLU A 259 14.90 17.45 -25.70
N LYS A 260 14.14 17.04 -24.67
CA LYS A 260 13.26 15.87 -24.72
C LYS A 260 11.90 16.14 -25.40
N GLY A 261 11.62 17.38 -25.80
CA GLY A 261 10.37 17.76 -26.46
C GLY A 261 9.13 17.75 -25.56
N ILE A 262 9.31 17.68 -24.24
CA ILE A 262 8.21 17.59 -23.26
C ILE A 262 7.61 18.98 -23.00
N ILE A 263 8.40 20.04 -23.17
CA ILE A 263 7.97 21.43 -22.99
C ILE A 263 8.51 22.30 -24.14
N LYS A 264 7.78 23.37 -24.51
CA LYS A 264 8.29 24.46 -25.35
C LYS A 264 8.42 25.71 -24.48
N VAL A 265 9.65 26.16 -24.25
CA VAL A 265 9.89 27.33 -23.40
C VAL A 265 9.73 28.59 -24.23
N LYS A 266 8.59 29.27 -24.11
CA LYS A 266 8.40 30.60 -24.71
C LYS A 266 8.88 31.67 -23.72
N ARG A 267 10.08 32.20 -23.94
CA ARG A 267 10.60 33.33 -23.15
C ARG A 267 9.87 34.60 -23.60
N TYR A 268 9.22 35.28 -22.65
CA TYR A 268 8.71 36.65 -22.82
C TYR A 268 9.67 37.64 -22.17
#